data_AF-A0A6I1MPN5-F1
#
_entry.id   AF-A0A6I1MPN5-F1
#
_cell.length_a   1.000
_cell.length_b   1.000
_cell.length_c   1.000
_cell.angle_alpha   90.00
_cell.angle_beta   90.00
_cell.angle_gamma   90.00
#
_symmetry.space_group_name_H-M   'P 1'
#
loop_
_entity.id
_entity.type
_entity.pdbx_description
1 polymer ?
#
loop_
_entity_poly.entity_id
_entity_poly.type
_entity_poly.pdbx_seq_one_letter_code
_entity_poly.pdbx_strand_id
1 'polypeptide(L)'
;MLNEQHQPEDIMLPHDDIDPEIIRRISDAADQLFNEGGHNAVPSVDAVRRRARANMNHASLVMRTWRQQLKAQPGPAEEVMPESLRHVGNQLMLNIWREATKTANTHLASAKAAWEEERGELEEFRRQLSTAFDAQSQELQAAQAALATLRKESDERAAACSTLEQRTIEAETAHIGSERVLRQAQEEILELRKLLVAAQAAQERITQQLQEQLRAQVAAAERHLAEQTSTAEQLGQLRQEVGELRARLAQSASPLPSPQTKTSRRQNGKPPSTQANPAPPQGE
;
A
#
# COMPACT_ATOMS: atom_id res chain seq x y z
N MET A 1 113.87 20.15 -35.18
CA MET A 1 114.42 18.85 -34.77
C MET A 1 113.72 17.78 -35.59
N LEU A 2 114.53 16.95 -36.28
CA LEU A 2 114.21 15.62 -36.84
C LEU A 2 113.07 15.62 -37.89
N ASN A 3 113.31 15.67 -39.20
CA ASN A 3 114.23 14.88 -40.02
C ASN A 3 114.11 13.37 -39.78
N GLU A 4 113.04 12.78 -40.31
CA GLU A 4 113.10 11.39 -40.79
C GLU A 4 112.56 11.34 -42.22
N GLN A 5 113.52 11.13 -43.11
CA GLN A 5 113.33 10.64 -44.44
C GLN A 5 112.65 9.27 -44.35
N HIS A 6 111.49 9.10 -44.97
CA HIS A 6 111.11 7.80 -45.49
C HIS A 6 110.72 7.97 -46.95
N GLN A 7 111.51 7.31 -47.78
CA GLN A 7 111.46 7.33 -49.23
C GLN A 7 110.06 6.94 -49.72
N PRO A 8 109.55 7.53 -50.81
CA PRO A 8 108.50 6.86 -51.55
C PRO A 8 109.12 5.55 -52.07
N GLU A 9 108.66 4.42 -51.54
CA GLU A 9 108.87 3.13 -52.19
C GLU A 9 108.29 3.26 -53.59
N ASP A 10 109.19 3.50 -54.53
CA ASP A 10 108.98 3.33 -55.95
C ASP A 10 108.60 1.86 -56.11
N ILE A 11 107.29 1.60 -56.16
CA ILE A 11 106.75 0.31 -56.56
C ILE A 11 107.12 0.19 -58.03
N MET A 12 108.38 -0.19 -58.29
CA MET A 12 108.88 -0.67 -59.55
C MET A 12 108.04 -1.90 -59.90
N LEU A 13 106.96 -1.66 -60.62
CA LEU A 13 106.22 -2.69 -61.32
C LEU A 13 107.23 -3.37 -62.26
N PRO A 14 107.35 -4.71 -62.25
CA PRO A 14 108.28 -5.43 -63.10
C PRO A 14 107.79 -5.39 -64.56
N HIS A 15 107.94 -4.24 -65.21
CA HIS A 15 107.53 -3.99 -66.58
C HIS A 15 108.71 -3.76 -67.52
N ASP A 16 109.93 -3.65 -66.99
CA ASP A 16 111.13 -3.36 -67.80
C ASP A 16 111.60 -4.54 -68.68
N ASP A 17 111.03 -5.73 -68.53
CA ASP A 17 111.31 -6.92 -69.36
C ASP A 17 110.21 -7.26 -70.38
N ILE A 18 109.14 -6.45 -70.48
CA ILE A 18 108.03 -6.69 -71.44
C ILE A 18 108.06 -5.62 -72.53
N ASP A 19 108.14 -6.07 -73.78
CA ASP A 19 108.07 -5.16 -74.93
C ASP A 19 106.81 -4.26 -74.85
N PRO A 20 106.97 -2.93 -74.92
CA PRO A 20 105.85 -1.98 -74.83
C PRO A 20 104.79 -2.21 -75.91
N GLU A 21 105.13 -2.79 -77.06
CA GLU A 21 104.15 -3.17 -78.08
C GLU A 21 103.21 -4.30 -77.58
N ILE A 22 103.74 -5.25 -76.80
CA ILE A 22 102.96 -6.34 -76.20
C ILE A 22 102.03 -5.79 -75.11
N ILE A 23 102.51 -4.84 -74.29
CA ILE A 23 101.69 -4.18 -73.26
C ILE A 23 100.51 -3.47 -73.91
N ARG A 24 100.77 -2.65 -74.94
CA ARG A 24 99.73 -1.91 -75.68
C ARG A 24 98.69 -2.85 -76.28
N ARG A 25 99.12 -3.93 -76.93
CA ARG A 25 98.20 -4.91 -77.54
C ARG A 25 97.33 -5.63 -76.53
N ILE A 26 97.85 -5.92 -75.32
CA ILE A 26 97.08 -6.54 -74.24
C ILE A 26 96.07 -5.55 -73.65
N SER A 27 96.48 -4.30 -73.39
CA SER A 27 95.57 -3.25 -72.90
C SER A 27 94.46 -2.94 -73.90
N ASP A 28 94.79 -2.77 -75.19
CA ASP A 28 93.81 -2.52 -76.26
C ASP A 28 92.82 -3.70 -76.39
N ALA A 29 93.29 -4.94 -76.24
CA ALA A 29 92.42 -6.11 -76.25
C ALA A 29 91.54 -6.19 -74.99
N ALA A 30 92.04 -5.77 -73.84
CA ALA A 30 91.26 -5.69 -72.60
C ALA A 30 90.16 -4.63 -72.70
N ASP A 31 90.47 -3.45 -73.24
CA ASP A 31 89.51 -2.38 -73.47
C ASP A 31 88.42 -2.79 -74.47
N GLN A 32 88.80 -3.44 -75.58
CA GLN A 32 87.83 -3.96 -76.56
C GLN A 32 86.87 -4.98 -75.91
N LEU A 33 87.40 -5.94 -75.16
CA LEU A 33 86.57 -6.94 -74.48
C LEU A 33 85.71 -6.34 -73.37
N PHE A 34 86.19 -5.31 -72.68
CA PHE A 34 85.43 -4.60 -71.66
C PHE A 34 84.28 -3.78 -72.26
N ASN A 35 84.49 -3.16 -73.42
CA ASN A 35 83.46 -2.43 -74.16
C ASN A 35 82.43 -3.39 -74.78
N GLU A 36 82.87 -4.51 -75.36
CA GLU A 36 81.99 -5.57 -75.87
C GLU A 36 81.10 -6.16 -74.76
N GLY A 37 81.62 -6.24 -73.54
CA GLY A 37 80.88 -6.67 -72.33
C GLY A 37 79.99 -5.59 -71.69
N GLY A 38 79.83 -4.42 -72.34
CA GLY A 38 79.00 -3.32 -71.85
C GLY A 38 79.50 -2.68 -70.55
N HIS A 39 80.82 -2.68 -70.32
CA HIS A 39 81.48 -2.15 -69.12
C HIS A 39 81.03 -2.78 -67.77
N ASN A 40 80.23 -3.85 -67.81
CA ASN A 40 79.66 -4.47 -66.62
C ASN A 40 80.49 -5.66 -66.10
N ALA A 41 81.36 -6.24 -66.94
CA ALA A 41 82.14 -7.42 -66.60
C ALA A 41 83.61 -7.26 -67.00
N VAL A 42 84.50 -7.47 -66.02
CA VAL A 42 85.94 -7.47 -66.24
C VAL A 42 86.34 -8.69 -67.08
N PRO A 43 87.04 -8.52 -68.23
CA PRO A 43 87.37 -9.64 -69.10
C PRO A 43 88.36 -10.61 -68.42
N SER A 44 88.22 -11.90 -68.73
CA SER A 44 89.11 -12.92 -68.18
C SER A 44 90.49 -12.85 -68.83
N VAL A 45 91.55 -13.16 -68.07
CA VAL A 45 92.93 -13.11 -68.55
C VAL A 45 93.14 -14.04 -69.76
N ASP A 46 92.45 -15.18 -69.81
CA ASP A 46 92.52 -16.11 -70.93
C ASP A 46 91.87 -15.57 -72.22
N ALA A 47 90.76 -14.84 -72.10
CA ALA A 47 90.12 -14.18 -73.25
C ALA A 47 91.02 -13.09 -73.83
N VAL A 48 91.60 -12.26 -72.95
CA VAL A 48 92.55 -11.20 -73.33
C VAL A 48 93.80 -11.79 -73.97
N ARG A 49 94.35 -12.89 -73.41
CA ARG A 49 95.50 -13.61 -73.97
C ARG A 49 95.24 -14.12 -75.39
N ARG A 50 94.07 -14.74 -75.62
CA ARG A 50 93.68 -15.25 -76.95
C ARG A 50 93.52 -14.12 -77.96
N ARG A 51 92.88 -13.02 -77.57
CA ARG A 51 92.64 -11.84 -78.42
C ARG A 51 93.95 -11.10 -78.75
N ALA A 52 94.84 -10.94 -77.78
CA ALA A 52 96.12 -10.25 -77.92
C ALA A 52 97.28 -11.14 -78.39
N ARG A 53 97.06 -12.46 -78.59
CA ARG A 53 98.10 -13.45 -78.93
C ARG A 53 99.39 -13.29 -78.10
N ALA A 54 99.23 -13.12 -76.79
CA ALA A 54 100.33 -12.86 -75.87
C ALA A 54 100.66 -14.09 -74.99
N ASN A 55 101.85 -14.10 -74.37
CA ASN A 55 102.18 -15.09 -73.35
C ASN A 55 101.32 -14.87 -72.09
N MET A 56 100.96 -15.97 -71.40
CA MET A 56 100.15 -15.96 -70.19
C MET A 56 100.72 -15.05 -69.08
N ASN A 57 102.05 -15.03 -68.92
CA ASN A 57 102.71 -14.23 -67.89
C ASN A 57 102.55 -12.72 -68.16
N HIS A 58 102.73 -12.28 -69.41
CA HIS A 58 102.52 -10.88 -69.81
C HIS A 58 101.04 -10.47 -69.71
N ALA A 59 100.13 -11.33 -70.17
CA ALA A 59 98.69 -11.07 -70.08
C ALA A 59 98.21 -10.91 -68.62
N SER A 60 98.71 -11.76 -67.71
CA SER A 60 98.34 -11.71 -66.28
C SER A 60 98.84 -10.44 -65.59
N LEU A 61 100.06 -10.00 -65.94
CA LEU A 61 100.68 -8.82 -65.34
C LEU A 61 100.01 -7.53 -65.84
N VAL A 62 99.83 -7.38 -67.15
CA VAL A 62 99.18 -6.19 -67.75
C VAL A 62 97.69 -6.13 -67.36
N MET A 63 97.00 -7.27 -67.25
CA MET A 63 95.61 -7.28 -66.74
C MET A 63 95.51 -6.90 -65.27
N ARG A 64 96.55 -7.11 -64.46
CA ARG A 64 96.57 -6.66 -63.06
C ARG A 64 96.65 -5.14 -63.00
N THR A 65 97.56 -4.53 -63.78
CA THR A 65 97.70 -3.07 -63.83
C THR A 65 96.49 -2.40 -64.50
N TRP A 66 95.96 -2.98 -65.57
CA TRP A 66 94.74 -2.51 -66.22
C TRP A 66 93.52 -2.54 -65.27
N ARG A 67 93.33 -3.63 -64.51
CA ARG A 67 92.26 -3.67 -63.48
C ARG A 67 92.45 -2.65 -62.36
N GLN A 68 93.70 -2.37 -62.00
CA GLN A 68 94.03 -1.36 -61.00
C GLN A 68 93.72 0.05 -61.52
N GLN A 69 94.03 0.32 -62.79
CA GLN A 69 93.67 1.58 -63.48
C GLN A 69 92.16 1.73 -63.62
N LEU A 70 91.43 0.66 -63.96
CA LEU A 70 89.97 0.66 -64.05
C LEU A 70 89.30 0.99 -62.70
N LYS A 71 89.84 0.47 -61.59
CA LYS A 71 89.34 0.79 -60.23
C LYS A 71 89.75 2.17 -59.73
N ALA A 72 90.83 2.73 -60.26
CA ALA A 72 91.30 4.08 -59.94
C ALA A 72 90.54 5.16 -60.72
N GLN A 73 89.59 4.79 -61.60
CA GLN A 73 88.74 5.74 -62.29
C GLN A 73 87.83 6.44 -61.26
N PRO A 74 87.95 7.77 -61.08
CA PRO A 74 87.12 8.50 -60.12
C PRO A 74 85.66 8.35 -60.52
N GLY A 75 84.80 7.96 -59.57
CA GLY A 75 83.35 7.91 -59.79
C GLY A 75 82.81 9.27 -60.24
N PRO A 76 81.64 9.31 -60.92
CA PRO A 76 81.06 10.56 -61.40
C PRO A 76 80.98 11.56 -60.23
N ALA A 77 81.60 12.74 -60.42
CA ALA A 77 81.62 13.79 -59.42
C ALA A 77 80.18 14.18 -59.09
N GLU A 78 79.80 13.98 -57.83
CA GLU A 78 78.50 14.35 -57.30
C GLU A 78 78.32 15.87 -57.49
N GLU A 79 77.50 16.25 -58.47
CA GLU A 79 77.29 17.64 -58.85
C GLU A 79 76.67 18.36 -57.64
N VAL A 80 77.50 19.13 -56.93
CA VAL A 80 77.12 19.80 -55.68
C VAL A 80 76.01 20.80 -56.01
N MET A 81 74.78 20.47 -55.61
CA MET A 81 73.62 21.35 -55.79
C MET A 81 73.96 22.79 -55.35
N PRO A 82 73.68 23.82 -56.19
CA PRO A 82 74.03 25.21 -55.90
C PRO A 82 73.53 25.66 -54.52
N GLU A 83 74.36 26.38 -53.78
CA GLU A 83 74.06 26.81 -52.41
C GLU A 83 72.78 27.65 -52.31
N SER A 84 72.47 28.45 -53.35
CA SER A 84 71.24 29.22 -53.44
C SER A 84 70.00 28.33 -53.45
N LEU A 85 70.01 27.24 -54.20
CA LEU A 85 68.91 26.27 -54.26
C LEU A 85 68.77 25.50 -52.94
N ARG A 86 69.90 25.13 -52.31
CA ARG A 86 69.91 24.52 -50.96
C ARG A 86 69.28 25.45 -49.93
N HIS A 87 69.63 26.73 -49.95
CA HIS A 87 69.08 27.71 -49.02
C HIS A 87 67.57 27.90 -49.20
N VAL A 88 67.11 28.07 -50.43
CA VAL A 88 65.67 28.21 -50.73
C VAL A 88 64.91 26.94 -50.36
N GLY A 89 65.44 25.75 -50.67
CA GLY A 89 64.83 24.47 -50.30
C GLY A 89 64.69 24.31 -48.77
N ASN A 90 65.75 24.63 -48.02
CA ASN A 90 65.71 24.60 -46.55
C ASN A 90 64.70 25.60 -45.99
N GLN A 91 64.62 26.81 -46.55
CA GLN A 91 63.62 27.80 -46.14
C GLN A 91 62.17 27.34 -46.41
N LEU A 92 61.91 26.74 -47.57
CA LEU A 92 60.59 26.19 -47.90
C LEU A 92 60.21 25.06 -46.94
N MET A 93 61.13 24.15 -46.63
CA MET A 93 60.90 23.08 -45.66
C MET A 93 60.61 23.62 -44.27
N LEU A 94 61.35 24.64 -43.81
CA LEU A 94 61.08 25.31 -42.55
C LEU A 94 59.70 25.99 -42.52
N ASN A 95 59.29 26.60 -43.63
CA ASN A 95 57.97 27.23 -43.73
C ASN A 95 56.83 26.21 -43.73
N ILE A 96 56.96 25.11 -44.48
CA ILE A 96 55.99 24.00 -44.48
C ILE A 96 55.89 23.41 -43.07
N TRP A 97 57.04 23.14 -42.42
CA TRP A 97 57.06 22.64 -41.06
C TRP A 97 56.38 23.61 -40.08
N ARG A 98 56.66 24.91 -40.19
CA ARG A 98 56.03 25.94 -39.35
C ARG A 98 54.51 25.98 -39.55
N GLU A 99 54.03 25.94 -40.78
CA GLU A 99 52.58 25.99 -41.03
C GLU A 99 51.88 24.68 -40.62
N ALA A 100 52.51 23.53 -40.86
CA ALA A 100 51.99 22.23 -40.43
C ALA A 100 51.91 22.15 -38.89
N THR A 101 52.95 22.57 -38.17
CA THR A 101 52.95 22.59 -36.71
C THR A 101 51.94 23.57 -36.15
N LYS A 102 51.81 24.76 -36.75
CA LYS A 102 50.76 25.73 -36.40
C LYS A 102 49.36 25.13 -36.59
N THR A 103 49.10 24.50 -37.73
CA THR A 103 47.80 23.89 -38.05
C THR A 103 47.48 22.72 -37.11
N ALA A 104 48.47 21.86 -36.82
CA ALA A 104 48.33 20.77 -35.86
C ALA A 104 48.03 21.29 -34.45
N ASN A 105 48.73 22.34 -34.01
CA ASN A 105 48.49 22.96 -32.72
C ASN A 105 47.09 23.60 -32.64
N THR A 106 46.61 24.24 -33.71
CA THR A 106 45.25 24.78 -33.75
C THR A 106 44.19 23.68 -33.68
N HIS A 107 44.38 22.57 -34.41
CA HIS A 107 43.45 21.43 -34.33
C HIS A 107 43.49 20.75 -32.96
N LEU A 108 44.66 20.64 -32.34
CA LEU A 108 44.77 20.10 -30.98
C LEU A 108 44.06 21.00 -29.96
N ALA A 109 44.23 22.33 -30.08
CA ALA A 109 43.56 23.29 -29.22
C ALA A 109 42.04 23.24 -29.40
N SER A 110 41.54 23.18 -30.64
CA SER A 110 40.10 23.08 -30.91
C SER A 110 39.51 21.76 -30.43
N ALA A 111 40.21 20.64 -30.62
CA ALA A 111 39.75 19.33 -30.15
C ALA A 111 39.70 19.25 -28.62
N LYS A 112 40.69 19.84 -27.93
CA LYS A 112 40.67 19.96 -26.46
C LYS A 112 39.51 20.82 -25.97
N ALA A 113 39.26 21.96 -26.61
CA ALA A 113 38.15 22.84 -26.25
C ALA A 113 36.80 22.14 -26.43
N ALA A 114 36.57 21.48 -27.57
CA ALA A 114 35.36 20.72 -27.83
C ALA A 114 35.16 19.57 -26.83
N TRP A 115 36.23 18.85 -26.49
CA TRP A 115 36.15 17.78 -25.50
C TRP A 115 35.82 18.28 -24.09
N GLU A 116 36.40 19.40 -23.65
CA GLU A 116 36.07 20.00 -22.34
C GLU A 116 34.63 20.56 -22.32
N GLU A 117 34.14 21.08 -23.45
CA GLU A 117 32.75 21.52 -23.61
C GLU A 117 31.78 20.33 -23.49
N GLU A 118 31.97 19.28 -24.30
CA GLU A 118 31.17 18.04 -24.22
C GLU A 118 31.20 17.43 -22.82
N ARG A 119 32.37 17.45 -22.16
CA ARG A 119 32.51 16.97 -20.80
C ARG A 119 31.71 17.81 -19.81
N GLY A 120 31.76 19.14 -19.94
CA GLY A 120 30.95 20.05 -19.14
C GLY A 120 29.45 19.82 -19.32
N GLU A 121 29.00 19.64 -20.56
CA GLU A 121 27.60 19.33 -20.88
C GLU A 121 27.16 17.99 -20.28
N LEU A 122 27.99 16.95 -20.36
CA LEU A 122 27.71 15.64 -19.75
C LEU A 122 27.66 15.70 -18.22
N GLU A 123 28.55 16.48 -17.60
CA GLU A 123 28.54 16.69 -16.15
C GLU A 123 27.27 17.46 -15.72
N GLU A 124 26.86 18.48 -16.48
CA GLU A 124 25.61 19.19 -16.24
C GLU A 124 24.39 18.28 -16.41
N PHE A 125 24.31 17.54 -17.51
CA PHE A 125 23.22 16.59 -17.77
C PHE A 125 23.14 15.53 -16.66
N ARG A 126 24.28 14.99 -16.23
CA ARG A 126 24.35 14.04 -15.10
C ARG A 126 23.82 14.67 -13.80
N ARG A 127 24.16 15.92 -13.52
CA ARG A 127 23.66 16.65 -12.34
C ARG A 127 22.15 16.86 -12.41
N GLN A 128 21.65 17.28 -13.57
CA GLN A 128 20.21 17.47 -13.81
C GLN A 128 19.46 16.14 -13.61
N LEU A 129 19.98 15.04 -14.17
CA LEU A 129 19.39 13.71 -14.05
C LEU A 129 19.38 13.22 -12.59
N SER A 130 20.49 13.39 -11.85
CA SER A 130 20.54 13.05 -10.42
C SER A 130 19.51 13.84 -9.63
N THR A 131 19.42 15.16 -9.86
CA THR A 131 18.46 16.03 -9.17
C THR A 131 17.03 15.62 -9.48
N ALA A 132 16.72 15.26 -10.73
CA ALA A 132 15.40 14.80 -11.13
C ALA A 132 15.04 13.44 -10.47
N PHE A 133 15.98 12.50 -10.38
CA PHE A 133 15.77 11.24 -9.67
C PHE A 133 15.57 11.43 -8.17
N ASP A 134 16.35 12.33 -7.55
CA ASP A 134 16.19 12.66 -6.13
C ASP A 134 14.81 13.29 -5.86
N ALA A 135 14.36 14.20 -6.73
CA ALA A 135 13.02 14.79 -6.65
C ALA A 135 11.92 13.73 -6.83
N GLN A 136 12.03 12.88 -7.85
CA GLN A 136 11.07 11.81 -8.09
C GLN A 136 11.01 10.81 -6.92
N SER A 137 12.15 10.48 -6.33
CA SER A 137 12.23 9.62 -5.14
C SER A 137 11.47 10.24 -3.96
N GLN A 138 11.66 11.54 -3.71
CA GLN A 138 10.95 12.27 -2.65
C GLN A 138 9.44 12.34 -2.90
N GLU A 139 9.03 12.64 -4.14
CA GLU A 139 7.60 12.67 -4.52
C GLU A 139 6.94 11.29 -4.34
N LEU A 140 7.64 10.22 -4.73
CA LEU A 140 7.16 8.87 -4.57
C LEU A 140 7.02 8.48 -3.09
N GLN A 141 8.00 8.84 -2.25
CA GLN A 141 7.91 8.63 -0.80
C GLN A 141 6.75 9.41 -0.18
N ALA A 142 6.55 10.68 -0.58
CA ALA A 142 5.45 11.50 -0.12
C ALA A 142 4.08 10.93 -0.54
N ALA A 143 3.95 10.49 -1.80
CA ALA A 143 2.74 9.85 -2.31
C ALA A 143 2.44 8.53 -1.59
N GLN A 144 3.46 7.71 -1.32
CA GLN A 144 3.32 6.47 -0.54
C GLN A 144 2.86 6.75 0.90
N ALA A 145 3.41 7.77 1.54
CA ALA A 145 2.99 8.19 2.88
C ALA A 145 1.52 8.67 2.87
N ALA A 146 1.12 9.48 1.90
CA ALA A 146 -0.26 9.94 1.74
C ALA A 146 -1.24 8.80 1.46
N LEU A 147 -0.84 7.80 0.66
CA LEU A 147 -1.65 6.60 0.44
C LEU A 147 -1.78 5.77 1.72
N ALA A 148 -0.72 5.66 2.52
CA ALA A 148 -0.77 4.95 3.79
C ALA A 148 -1.70 5.64 4.80
N THR A 149 -1.70 6.98 4.88
CA THR A 149 -2.63 7.72 5.74
C THR A 149 -4.06 7.58 5.25
N LEU A 150 -4.31 7.73 3.95
CA LEU A 150 -5.66 7.60 3.39
C LEU A 150 -6.24 6.19 3.58
N ARG A 151 -5.41 5.15 3.46
CA ARG A 151 -5.81 3.77 3.77
C ARG A 151 -6.22 3.61 5.23
N LYS A 152 -5.42 4.13 6.17
CA LYS A 152 -5.77 4.10 7.60
C LYS A 152 -7.10 4.81 7.87
N GLU A 153 -7.30 6.02 7.32
CA GLU A 153 -8.55 6.75 7.46
C GLU A 153 -9.75 5.99 6.87
N SER A 154 -9.55 5.32 5.73
CA SER A 154 -10.58 4.47 5.11
C SER A 154 -10.94 3.29 6.01
N ASP A 155 -9.95 2.60 6.58
CA ASP A 155 -10.13 1.46 7.47
C ASP A 155 -10.84 1.88 8.78
N GLU A 156 -10.44 3.02 9.35
CA GLU A 156 -11.08 3.62 10.52
C GLU A 156 -12.55 3.98 10.24
N ARG A 157 -12.83 4.58 9.08
CA ARG A 157 -14.20 4.88 8.65
C ARG A 157 -15.02 3.61 8.44
N ALA A 158 -14.45 2.58 7.83
CA ALA A 158 -15.12 1.30 7.63
C ALA A 158 -15.47 0.63 8.98
N ALA A 159 -14.54 0.65 9.94
CA ALA A 159 -14.78 0.14 11.29
C ALA A 159 -15.85 0.94 12.04
N ALA A 160 -15.85 2.28 11.89
CA ALA A 160 -16.87 3.14 12.47
C ALA A 160 -18.26 2.86 11.87
N CYS A 161 -18.38 2.72 10.56
CA CYS A 161 -19.62 2.35 9.89
C CYS A 161 -20.14 1.00 10.40
N SER A 162 -19.29 -0.03 10.46
CA SER A 162 -19.69 -1.35 10.97
C SER A 162 -20.16 -1.30 12.43
N THR A 163 -19.51 -0.49 13.26
CA THR A 163 -19.93 -0.30 14.67
C THR A 163 -21.29 0.40 14.75
N LEU A 164 -21.53 1.40 13.90
CA LEU A 164 -22.82 2.09 13.84
C LEU A 164 -23.93 1.16 13.35
N GLU A 165 -23.66 0.35 12.32
CA GLU A 165 -24.59 -0.67 11.84
C GLU A 165 -24.97 -1.67 12.94
N GLN A 166 -24.00 -2.18 13.70
CA GLN A 166 -24.26 -3.06 14.84
C GLN A 166 -25.14 -2.38 15.89
N ARG A 167 -24.83 -1.13 16.25
CA ARG A 167 -25.64 -0.36 17.21
C ARG A 167 -27.06 -0.11 16.71
N THR A 168 -27.25 0.12 15.41
CA THR A 168 -28.59 0.27 14.83
C THR A 168 -29.38 -1.04 14.92
N ILE A 169 -28.77 -2.18 14.62
CA ILE A 169 -29.41 -3.50 14.74
C ILE A 169 -29.76 -3.80 16.20
N GLU A 170 -28.86 -3.51 17.14
CA GLU A 170 -29.12 -3.67 18.58
C GLU A 170 -30.27 -2.77 19.05
N ALA A 171 -30.31 -1.51 18.59
CA ALA A 171 -31.39 -0.59 18.93
C ALA A 171 -32.74 -1.04 18.33
N GLU A 172 -32.76 -1.50 17.08
CA GLU A 172 -33.95 -2.03 16.42
C GLU A 172 -34.48 -3.28 17.12
N THR A 173 -33.60 -4.22 17.47
CA THR A 173 -33.99 -5.44 18.19
C THR A 173 -34.49 -5.15 19.60
N ALA A 174 -33.85 -4.23 20.33
CA ALA A 174 -34.33 -3.75 21.62
C ALA A 174 -35.70 -3.06 21.50
N HIS A 175 -35.90 -2.25 20.46
CA HIS A 175 -37.18 -1.60 20.20
C HIS A 175 -38.29 -2.61 19.93
N ILE A 176 -38.07 -3.58 19.04
CA ILE A 176 -39.02 -4.68 18.78
C ILE A 176 -39.34 -5.45 20.06
N GLY A 177 -38.34 -5.71 20.90
CA GLY A 177 -38.53 -6.34 22.22
C GLY A 177 -39.44 -5.51 23.12
N SER A 178 -39.19 -4.19 23.23
CA SER A 178 -40.00 -3.27 24.02
C SER A 178 -41.45 -3.17 23.52
N GLU A 179 -41.67 -3.15 22.20
CA GLU A 179 -43.00 -3.13 21.61
C GLU A 179 -43.79 -4.40 21.94
N ARG A 180 -43.13 -5.57 21.95
CA ARG A 180 -43.77 -6.83 22.31
C ARG A 180 -44.22 -6.82 23.77
N VAL A 181 -43.38 -6.36 24.69
CA VAL A 181 -43.74 -6.24 26.11
C VAL A 181 -44.88 -5.25 26.31
N LEU A 182 -44.87 -4.11 25.61
CA LEU A 182 -45.96 -3.14 25.65
C LEU A 182 -47.28 -3.73 25.14
N ARG A 183 -47.26 -4.50 24.04
CA ARG A 183 -48.46 -5.20 23.54
C ARG A 183 -48.99 -6.21 24.54
N GLN A 184 -48.11 -7.02 25.15
CA GLN A 184 -48.51 -7.98 26.18
C GLN A 184 -49.15 -7.29 27.39
N ALA A 185 -48.53 -6.22 27.90
CA ALA A 185 -49.09 -5.44 29.01
C ALA A 185 -50.45 -4.81 28.64
N GLN A 186 -50.64 -4.37 27.40
CA GLN A 186 -51.94 -3.87 26.92
C GLN A 186 -53.01 -4.96 26.90
N GLU A 187 -52.66 -6.17 26.44
CA GLU A 187 -53.56 -7.33 26.44
C GLU A 187 -53.96 -7.71 27.87
N GLU A 188 -53.01 -7.77 28.80
CA GLU A 188 -53.26 -8.03 30.23
C GLU A 188 -54.17 -6.97 30.86
N ILE A 189 -53.96 -5.68 30.56
CA ILE A 189 -54.83 -4.61 31.04
C ILE A 189 -56.26 -4.78 30.51
N LEU A 190 -56.43 -5.19 29.25
CA LEU A 190 -57.76 -5.44 28.68
C LEU A 190 -58.44 -6.63 29.36
N GLU A 191 -57.71 -7.72 29.62
CA GLU A 191 -58.23 -8.88 30.36
C GLU A 191 -58.60 -8.51 31.80
N LEU A 192 -57.75 -7.78 32.51
CA LEU A 192 -58.07 -7.29 33.86
C LEU A 192 -59.31 -6.39 33.88
N ARG A 193 -59.49 -5.53 32.86
CA ARG A 193 -60.71 -4.71 32.72
C ARG A 193 -61.94 -5.59 32.50
N LYS A 194 -61.87 -6.63 31.66
CA LYS A 194 -62.99 -7.57 31.46
C LYS A 194 -63.35 -8.30 32.76
N LEU A 195 -62.34 -8.79 33.49
CA LEU A 195 -62.55 -9.46 34.77
C LEU A 195 -63.16 -8.53 35.81
N LEU A 196 -62.71 -7.27 35.86
CA LEU A 196 -63.26 -6.27 36.77
C LEU A 196 -64.75 -6.00 36.48
N VAL A 197 -65.13 -5.86 35.20
CA VAL A 197 -66.54 -5.71 34.81
C VAL A 197 -67.36 -6.95 35.18
N ALA A 198 -66.83 -8.16 34.93
CA ALA A 198 -67.50 -9.40 35.30
C ALA A 198 -67.69 -9.54 36.82
N ALA A 199 -66.68 -9.17 37.60
CA ALA A 199 -66.74 -9.16 39.06
C ALA A 199 -67.74 -8.14 39.59
N GLN A 200 -67.78 -6.93 39.01
CA GLN A 200 -68.78 -5.91 39.33
C GLN A 200 -70.20 -6.43 39.04
N ALA A 201 -70.43 -7.03 37.87
CA ALA A 201 -71.73 -7.62 37.53
C ALA A 201 -72.12 -8.78 38.47
N ALA A 202 -71.16 -9.62 38.89
CA ALA A 202 -71.41 -10.68 39.86
C ALA A 202 -71.77 -10.10 41.24
N GLN A 203 -71.08 -9.05 41.68
CA GLN A 203 -71.37 -8.35 42.92
C GLN A 203 -72.76 -7.72 42.88
N GLU A 204 -73.13 -7.05 41.78
CA GLU A 204 -74.48 -6.51 41.58
C GLU A 204 -75.54 -7.62 41.68
N ARG A 205 -75.33 -8.77 41.05
CA ARG A 205 -76.25 -9.92 41.16
C ARG A 205 -76.41 -10.41 42.59
N ILE A 206 -75.31 -10.55 43.34
CA ILE A 206 -75.38 -10.96 44.76
C ILE A 206 -76.15 -9.92 45.58
N THR A 207 -75.89 -8.63 45.36
CA THR A 207 -76.63 -7.57 46.06
C THR A 207 -78.12 -7.57 45.71
N GLN A 208 -78.48 -7.81 44.44
CA GLN A 208 -79.87 -7.94 44.00
C GLN A 208 -80.55 -9.16 44.64
N GLN A 209 -79.87 -10.31 44.64
CA GLN A 209 -80.37 -11.53 45.29
C GLN A 209 -80.62 -11.32 46.79
N LEU A 210 -79.69 -10.65 47.49
CA LEU A 210 -79.83 -10.36 48.91
C LEU A 210 -81.00 -9.39 49.17
N GLN A 211 -81.17 -8.37 48.32
CA GLN A 211 -82.32 -7.45 48.39
C GLN A 211 -83.64 -8.17 48.14
N GLU A 212 -83.71 -9.07 47.16
CA GLU A 212 -84.89 -9.89 46.89
C GLU A 212 -85.21 -10.83 48.05
N GLN A 213 -84.19 -11.47 48.65
CA GLN A 213 -84.35 -12.29 49.85
C GLN A 213 -84.88 -11.47 51.03
N LEU A 214 -84.33 -10.28 51.28
CA LEU A 214 -84.82 -9.36 52.31
C LEU A 214 -86.27 -8.96 52.05
N ARG A 215 -86.63 -8.60 50.81
CA ARG A 215 -88.02 -8.29 50.44
C ARG A 215 -88.96 -9.50 50.64
N ALA A 216 -88.52 -10.70 50.28
CA ALA A 216 -89.28 -11.92 50.48
C ALA A 216 -89.47 -12.23 51.98
N GLN A 217 -88.44 -12.02 52.81
CA GLN A 217 -88.52 -12.16 54.26
C GLN A 217 -89.47 -11.13 54.88
N VAL A 218 -89.41 -9.86 54.44
CA VAL A 218 -90.34 -8.81 54.88
C VAL A 218 -91.78 -9.17 54.49
N ALA A 219 -92.02 -9.57 53.24
CA ALA A 219 -93.34 -9.99 52.78
C ALA A 219 -93.86 -11.25 53.51
N ALA A 220 -92.98 -12.21 53.84
CA ALA A 220 -93.35 -13.38 54.64
C ALA A 220 -93.69 -12.98 56.09
N ALA A 221 -92.91 -12.08 56.69
CA ALA A 221 -93.20 -11.54 58.03
C ALA A 221 -94.52 -10.77 58.05
N GLU A 222 -94.81 -9.96 57.03
CA GLU A 222 -96.09 -9.26 56.85
C GLU A 222 -97.25 -10.25 56.70
N ARG A 223 -97.10 -11.33 55.93
CA ARG A 223 -98.11 -12.41 55.81
C ARG A 223 -98.35 -13.10 57.15
N HIS A 224 -97.30 -13.44 57.89
CA HIS A 224 -97.44 -14.02 59.22
C HIS A 224 -98.11 -13.06 60.21
N LEU A 225 -97.83 -11.76 60.13
CA LEU A 225 -98.55 -10.74 60.91
C LEU A 225 -100.03 -10.65 60.50
N ALA A 226 -100.35 -10.75 59.21
CA ALA A 226 -101.73 -10.80 58.71
C ALA A 226 -102.47 -12.09 59.16
N GLU A 227 -101.79 -13.23 59.15
CA GLU A 227 -102.30 -14.50 59.70
C GLU A 227 -102.51 -14.40 61.22
N GLN A 228 -101.57 -13.81 61.96
CA GLN A 228 -101.71 -13.58 63.40
C GLN A 228 -102.85 -12.62 63.74
N THR A 229 -103.03 -11.55 62.96
CA THR A 229 -104.12 -10.59 63.17
C THR A 229 -105.47 -11.21 62.83
N SER A 230 -105.61 -11.91 61.70
CA SER A 230 -106.84 -12.62 61.36
C SER A 230 -107.19 -13.75 62.33
N THR A 231 -106.21 -14.52 62.82
CA THR A 231 -106.44 -15.51 63.89
C THR A 231 -106.80 -14.84 65.21
N ALA A 232 -106.21 -13.69 65.55
CA ALA A 232 -106.60 -12.89 66.71
C ALA A 232 -108.03 -12.33 66.57
N GLU A 233 -108.43 -11.89 65.38
CA GLU A 233 -109.80 -11.47 65.06
C GLU A 233 -110.78 -12.64 65.18
N GLN A 234 -110.46 -13.82 64.63
CA GLN A 234 -111.26 -15.04 64.78
C GLN A 234 -111.39 -15.48 66.24
N LEU A 235 -110.32 -15.43 67.04
CA LEU A 235 -110.37 -15.66 68.48
C LEU A 235 -111.21 -14.59 69.20
N GLY A 236 -111.14 -13.35 68.74
CA GLY A 236 -111.98 -12.24 69.20
C GLY A 236 -113.47 -12.53 68.96
N GLN A 237 -113.82 -12.96 67.75
CA GLN A 237 -115.18 -13.37 67.37
C GLN A 237 -115.64 -14.57 68.19
N LEU A 238 -114.84 -15.63 68.31
CA LEU A 238 -115.17 -16.79 69.17
C LEU A 238 -115.33 -16.39 70.65
N ARG A 239 -114.52 -15.45 71.16
CA ARG A 239 -114.70 -14.91 72.52
C ARG A 239 -115.98 -14.11 72.66
N GLN A 240 -116.35 -13.33 71.64
CA GLN A 240 -117.63 -12.62 71.59
C GLN A 240 -118.78 -13.62 71.55
N GLU A 241 -118.72 -14.66 70.71
CA GLU A 241 -119.73 -15.73 70.65
C GLU A 241 -119.83 -16.51 71.97
N VAL A 242 -118.71 -16.88 72.61
CA VAL A 242 -118.71 -17.48 73.96
C VAL A 242 -119.25 -16.50 75.00
N GLY A 243 -118.96 -15.21 74.86
CA GLY A 243 -119.54 -14.14 75.70
C GLY A 243 -121.05 -14.01 75.53
N GLU A 244 -121.54 -14.08 74.31
CA GLU A 244 -122.96 -14.05 73.95
C GLU A 244 -123.67 -15.34 74.39
N LEU A 245 -123.05 -16.51 74.23
CA LEU A 245 -123.55 -17.78 74.74
C LEU A 245 -123.56 -17.82 76.27
N ARG A 246 -122.55 -17.25 76.93
CA ARG A 246 -122.55 -17.03 78.39
C ARG A 246 -123.62 -16.02 78.81
N ALA A 247 -123.86 -14.96 78.04
CA ALA A 247 -124.93 -14.00 78.30
C ALA A 247 -126.31 -14.64 78.12
N ARG A 248 -126.48 -15.53 77.13
CA ARG A 248 -127.70 -16.34 76.94
C ARG A 248 -127.85 -17.37 78.07
N LEU A 249 -126.77 -17.96 78.56
CA LEU A 249 -126.79 -18.84 79.73
C LEU A 249 -127.14 -18.07 81.02
N ALA A 250 -126.61 -16.85 81.18
CA ALA A 250 -126.96 -15.94 82.27
C ALA A 250 -128.39 -15.39 82.19
N GLN A 251 -128.97 -15.27 80.98
CA GLN A 251 -130.39 -14.95 80.78
C GLN A 251 -131.31 -16.15 81.07
N SER A 252 -130.80 -17.40 81.03
CA SER A 252 -131.54 -18.60 81.43
C SER A 252 -131.45 -18.95 82.92
N ALA A 253 -130.67 -18.20 83.71
CA ALA A 253 -130.51 -18.44 85.14
C ALA A 253 -130.47 -17.12 85.93
N SER A 254 -131.57 -16.80 86.59
CA SER A 254 -131.64 -15.80 87.67
C SER A 254 -132.73 -16.18 88.67
N PRO A 255 -132.67 -15.79 89.96
CA PRO A 255 -131.65 -14.94 90.59
C PRO A 255 -131.20 -15.30 92.05
N LEU A 256 -130.08 -14.68 92.50
CA LEU A 256 -129.76 -14.11 93.85
C LEU A 256 -129.62 -15.03 95.10
N PRO A 257 -128.99 -14.60 96.24
CA PRO A 257 -128.22 -13.38 96.56
C PRO A 257 -126.86 -13.60 97.30
N SER A 258 -126.06 -12.52 97.36
CA SER A 258 -124.91 -12.31 98.28
C SER A 258 -125.40 -11.84 99.68
N PRO A 259 -124.63 -11.90 100.80
CA PRO A 259 -123.51 -10.96 101.04
C PRO A 259 -122.33 -11.43 101.94
N GLN A 260 -121.15 -10.83 101.69
CA GLN A 260 -120.18 -10.20 102.62
C GLN A 260 -119.74 -10.94 103.91
N THR A 261 -118.47 -11.01 104.35
CA THR A 261 -117.27 -10.20 104.11
C THR A 261 -116.05 -10.81 104.83
N LYS A 262 -114.85 -10.39 104.39
CA LYS A 262 -113.63 -10.01 105.15
C LYS A 262 -112.35 -10.86 105.01
N THR A 263 -111.32 -10.11 104.56
CA THR A 263 -109.89 -10.14 104.95
C THR A 263 -109.09 -11.34 104.44
N SER A 264 -107.84 -11.25 103.99
CA SER A 264 -106.73 -10.31 104.15
C SER A 264 -105.65 -10.90 103.18
N ARG A 265 -104.79 -10.21 102.42
CA ARG A 265 -103.74 -9.24 102.78
C ARG A 265 -102.43 -9.69 102.11
N ARG A 266 -101.83 -8.75 101.36
CA ARG A 266 -100.37 -8.56 101.09
C ARG A 266 -99.68 -9.63 100.21
N GLN A 267 -98.61 -9.34 99.45
CA GLN A 267 -97.87 -8.12 99.09
C GLN A 267 -96.84 -8.49 98.02
N ASN A 268 -96.47 -7.49 97.20
CA ASN A 268 -95.12 -7.20 96.68
C ASN A 268 -94.45 -8.22 95.74
N GLY A 269 -93.64 -7.81 94.76
CA GLY A 269 -92.92 -6.56 94.63
C GLY A 269 -92.39 -6.33 93.20
N LYS A 270 -91.87 -5.11 93.07
CA LYS A 270 -91.45 -4.36 91.88
C LYS A 270 -90.07 -4.79 91.31
N PRO A 271 -89.68 -4.23 90.13
CA PRO A 271 -88.54 -4.60 89.24
C PRO A 271 -87.26 -3.82 89.67
N PRO A 272 -86.27 -3.39 88.84
CA PRO A 272 -85.86 -3.61 87.43
C PRO A 272 -84.30 -3.81 87.27
N SER A 273 -83.72 -3.43 86.11
CA SER A 273 -82.29 -3.11 85.87
C SER A 273 -81.34 -4.31 85.59
N THR A 274 -80.27 -4.28 84.78
CA THR A 274 -79.49 -3.24 84.07
C THR A 274 -78.38 -3.95 83.25
N GLN A 275 -77.98 -3.37 82.10
CA GLN A 275 -76.66 -3.41 81.37
C GLN A 275 -75.82 -4.70 81.22
N ALA A 276 -75.26 -4.93 80.02
CA ALA A 276 -73.83 -4.74 79.67
C ALA A 276 -73.35 -5.62 78.49
N ASN A 277 -72.57 -4.99 77.58
CA ASN A 277 -71.67 -5.53 76.52
C ASN A 277 -70.48 -6.36 77.15
N PRO A 278 -69.44 -6.95 76.46
CA PRO A 278 -68.90 -6.75 75.08
C PRO A 278 -68.23 -7.98 74.33
N ALA A 279 -67.64 -7.72 73.14
CA ALA A 279 -66.31 -8.17 72.62
C ALA A 279 -66.12 -9.46 71.74
N PRO A 280 -65.07 -9.51 70.87
CA PRO A 280 -64.94 -10.28 69.60
C PRO A 280 -64.10 -11.57 69.71
N PRO A 281 -63.78 -12.25 68.58
CA PRO A 281 -62.35 -12.48 68.32
C PRO A 281 -61.91 -12.35 66.86
N GLN A 282 -60.60 -12.12 66.75
CA GLN A 282 -59.75 -12.17 65.56
C GLN A 282 -59.67 -13.59 64.97
N GLY A 283 -59.32 -13.67 63.69
CA GLY A 283 -58.91 -14.91 63.03
C GLY A 283 -58.47 -14.65 61.59
N GLU A 284 -57.15 -14.47 61.44
CA GLU A 284 -56.24 -14.72 60.29
C GLU A 284 -56.73 -14.52 58.84
#